data_AF-A0A938JIK4-F1
#
_entry.id   AF-A0A938JIK4-F1
#
_cell.length_a   1.000
_cell.length_b   1.000
_cell.length_c   1.000
_cell.angle_alpha   90.00
_cell.angle_beta   90.00
_cell.angle_gamma   90.00
#
_symmetry.space_group_name_H-M   'P 1'
#
loop_
_entity.id
_entity.type
_entity.pdbx_description
1 polymer ?
#
loop_
_entity_poly.entity_id
_entity_poly.type
_entity_poly.pdbx_seq_one_letter_code
_entity_poly.pdbx_strand_id
1 'polypeptide(L)' 'MRIAIAGAGNVGRSIARELLSNGHEVLLIDKDPKAMKMESVIDAEWLLADACEIVSLDNAKLEMCNVLV' A
#
# COMPACT_ATOMS: atom_id res chain seq x y z
N MET A 1 0.30 -9.27 10.19
CA MET A 1 -0.92 -9.23 9.34
C MET A 1 -0.54 -8.58 8.02
N ARG A 2 -1.28 -8.86 6.96
CA ARG A 2 -1.08 -8.19 5.66
C ARG A 2 -2.07 -7.05 5.52
N ILE A 3 -1.58 -5.84 5.27
CA ILE A 3 -2.37 -4.61 5.27
C ILE A 3 -2.15 -3.90 3.94
N ALA A 4 -3.24 -3.57 3.25
CA ALA A 4 -3.19 -2.71 2.07
C ALA A 4 -3.54 -1.27 2.48
N ILE A 5 -2.85 -0.29 1.88
CA ILE A 5 -3.12 1.13 2.07
C ILE A 5 -3.38 1.77 0.71
N ALA A 6 -4.59 2.28 0.51
CA ALA A 6 -4.98 3.03 -0.68
C ALA A 6 -4.55 4.50 -0.56
N GLY A 7 -3.38 4.81 -1.13
CA GLY A 7 -2.78 6.13 -1.19
C GLY A 7 -1.38 6.12 -0.58
N ALA A 8 -0.36 6.32 -1.42
CA ALA A 8 1.05 6.40 -1.05
C ALA A 8 1.54 7.85 -0.88
N GLY A 9 0.66 8.74 -0.42
CA GLY A 9 0.99 10.11 -0.05
C GLY A 9 1.80 10.21 1.25
N ASN A 10 1.85 11.41 1.85
CA ASN A 10 2.59 11.61 3.10
C ASN A 10 2.01 10.80 4.26
N VAL A 11 0.68 10.77 4.38
CA VAL A 11 -0.03 10.06 5.45
C VAL A 11 0.13 8.54 5.27
N GLY A 12 -0.20 8.00 4.09
CA GLY A 12 -0.10 6.56 3.83
C GLY A 12 1.31 6.01 4.08
N ARG A 13 2.36 6.71 3.64
CA ARG A 13 3.75 6.32 3.95
C ARG A 13 4.10 6.40 5.43
N SER A 14 3.52 7.34 6.17
CA SER A 14 3.73 7.44 7.62
C SER A 14 3.13 6.24 8.34
N ILE A 15 1.88 5.89 7.98
CA ILE A 15 1.18 4.72 8.50
C ILE A 15 1.93 3.44 8.12
N ALA A 16 2.38 3.32 6.86
CA ALA A 16 3.14 2.17 6.39
C ALA A 16 4.40 1.91 7.23
N ARG A 17 5.20 2.95 7.53
CA ARG A 17 6.39 2.81 8.38
C ARG A 17 6.06 2.32 9.78
N GLU A 18 5.01 2.85 10.38
CA GLU A 18 4.58 2.42 11.72
C GLU A 18 4.11 0.96 11.72
N LEU A 19 3.28 0.56 10.75
CA LEU A 19 2.80 -0.81 10.62
C LEU A 19 3.95 -1.80 10.36
N LEU A 20 4.90 -1.45 9.49
CA LEU A 20 6.10 -2.25 9.23
C LEU A 20 6.94 -2.42 10.50
N SER A 21 7.12 -1.34 11.28
CA SER A 21 7.88 -1.39 12.54
C SER A 21 7.22 -2.30 13.59
N ASN A 22 5.91 -2.51 13.49
CA ASN A 22 5.14 -3.44 14.32
C ASN A 22 5.08 -4.87 13.74
N GLY A 23 5.87 -5.18 12.70
CA GLY A 23 5.97 -6.52 12.11
C GLY A 23 4.78 -6.90 11.22
N HIS A 24 4.14 -5.92 10.58
CA HIS A 24 3.12 -6.17 9.56
C HIS A 24 3.69 -6.12 8.16
N GLU A 25 3.06 -6.83 7.23
CA GLU A 25 3.35 -6.74 5.80
C GLU A 25 2.44 -5.65 5.23
N VAL A 26 3.02 -4.72 4.46
CA VAL A 26 2.29 -3.55 3.95
C VAL A 26 2.37 -3.48 2.44
N LEU A 27 1.22 -3.35 1.79
CA LEU A 27 1.08 -3.02 0.37
C LEU A 27 0.59 -1.57 0.23
N LEU A 28 1.41 -0.71 -0.39
CA LEU A 28 1.02 0.65 -0.77
C LEU A 28 0.48 0.67 -2.20
N ILE A 29 -0.74 1.14 -2.38
CA ILE A 29 -1.41 1.27 -3.67
C ILE A 29 -1.59 2.75 -3.97
N ASP A 30 -1.11 3.23 -5.11
CA ASP A 30 -1.40 4.59 -5.56
C ASP A 30 -1.54 4.63 -7.08
N LYS A 31 -2.34 5.55 -7.60
CA LYS A 31 -2.53 5.72 -9.04
C LYS A 31 -1.60 6.76 -9.65
N ASP A 32 -1.05 7.66 -8.85
CA ASP A 32 -0.11 8.67 -9.31
C ASP A 32 1.31 8.08 -9.30
N PRO A 33 1.97 7.92 -10.47
CA PRO A 33 3.36 7.48 -10.52
C PRO A 33 4.31 8.36 -9.70
N LYS A 34 3.99 9.63 -9.45
CA LYS A 34 4.80 10.53 -8.61
C LYS A 34 4.77 10.16 -7.13
N ALA A 35 3.79 9.38 -6.69
CA ALA A 35 3.71 8.88 -5.32
C ALA A 35 4.66 7.69 -5.07
N MET A 36 5.16 7.05 -6.13
CA MET A 36 6.06 5.87 -6.10
C MET A 36 7.48 6.20 -5.62
N LYS A 37 7.58 6.63 -4.38
CA LYS A 37 8.84 6.96 -3.69
C LYS A 37 9.31 5.74 -2.89
N MET A 38 9.65 4.65 -3.57
CA MET A 38 9.95 3.36 -2.93
C MET A 38 11.05 3.48 -1.88
N GLU A 39 12.02 4.35 -2.10
CA GLU A 39 13.10 4.68 -1.16
C GLU A 39 12.63 5.24 0.19
N SER A 40 11.40 5.76 0.26
CA SER A 40 10.83 6.32 1.49
C SER A 40 10.22 5.27 2.43
N VAL A 41 9.94 4.07 1.91
CA VAL A 41 9.42 2.89 2.64
C VAL A 41 9.89 1.63 1.91
N ILE A 42 11.17 1.30 2.05
CA ILE A 42 11.84 0.23 1.30
C ILE A 42 11.24 -1.15 1.56
N ASP A 43 10.78 -1.39 2.79
CA ASP A 43 10.26 -2.71 3.20
C ASP A 43 8.78 -2.92 2.86
N ALA A 44 8.12 -1.94 2.21
CA ALA A 44 6.74 -2.09 1.73
C ALA A 44 6.71 -2.70 0.33
N GLU A 45 5.65 -3.45 0.03
CA GLU A 45 5.25 -3.75 -1.35
C GLU A 45 4.54 -2.53 -1.95
N TRP A 46 4.69 -2.34 -3.27
CA TRP A 46 4.12 -1.19 -3.97
C TRP A 46 3.37 -1.64 -5.22
N LEU A 47 2.21 -1.03 -5.45
CA LEU A 47 1.38 -1.25 -6.63
C LEU A 47 0.90 0.07 -7.22
N LEU A 48 1.23 0.32 -8.49
CA LEU A 48 0.70 1.44 -9.25
C LEU A 48 -0.68 1.05 -9.81
N ALA A 49 -1.76 1.46 -9.14
CA ALA A 49 -3.13 1.14 -9.54
C ALA A 49 -4.15 2.13 -8.93
N ASP A 50 -5.33 2.26 -9.55
CA ASP A 50 -6.43 3.03 -8.98
C ASP A 50 -7.26 2.16 -8.04
N ALA A 51 -7.18 2.42 -6.73
CA ALA A 51 -7.95 1.70 -5.71
C ALA A 51 -9.48 1.88 -5.83
N CYS A 52 -9.96 2.79 -6.68
CA CYS A 52 -11.38 2.92 -7.00
C CYS A 52 -11.84 2.01 -8.16
N GLU A 53 -10.93 1.31 -8.84
CA GLU A 53 -11.23 0.41 -9.96
C GLU A 53 -11.19 -1.05 -9.50
N ILE A 54 -12.27 -1.81 -9.74
CA ILE A 54 -12.40 -3.19 -9.25
C ILE A 54 -11.29 -4.12 -9.75
N VAL A 55 -10.86 -3.94 -11.00
CA VAL A 55 -9.78 -4.72 -11.61
C VAL A 55 -8.44 -4.46 -10.91
N SER A 56 -8.21 -3.23 -10.44
CA SER A 56 -7.01 -2.89 -9.67
C SER A 56 -6.99 -3.60 -8.32
N LEU A 57 -8.15 -3.73 -7.66
CA LEU A 57 -8.27 -4.38 -6.36
C LEU A 57 -8.03 -5.89 -6.46
N ASP A 58 -8.46 -6.51 -7.56
CA ASP A 58 -8.16 -7.92 -7.86
C ASP A 58 -6.66 -8.13 -8.10
N ASN A 59 -6.02 -7.24 -8.89
CA ASN A 59 -4.56 -7.26 -9.08
C ASN A 59 -3.77 -7.03 -7.79
N ALA A 60 -4.34 -6.31 -6.83
CA ALA A 60 -3.75 -6.08 -5.50
C ALA A 60 -3.87 -7.28 -4.56
N LYS A 61 -4.58 -8.35 -4.98
CA LYS A 61 -4.82 -9.56 -4.18
C LYS A 61 -5.39 -9.24 -2.80
N LEU A 62 -6.38 -8.34 -2.74
CA LEU A 62 -6.96 -7.90 -1.48
C LEU A 62 -7.59 -9.03 -0.66
N GLU A 63 -7.94 -10.15 -1.29
CA GLU A 63 -8.38 -11.37 -0.61
C GLU A 63 -7.29 -11.97 0.32
N MET A 64 -6.02 -11.64 0.09
CA MET A 64 -4.89 -12.01 0.95
C MET A 64 -4.60 -10.97 2.03
N CYS A 65 -5.27 -9.80 2.00
CA CYS A 65 -5.10 -8.73 2.99
C CYS A 65 -6.13 -8.89 4.12
N ASN A 66 -5.70 -8.60 5.33
CA ASN A 66 -6.56 -8.62 6.51
C ASN A 66 -7.31 -7.29 6.70
N VAL A 67 -6.70 -6.18 6.27
CA VAL A 67 -7.23 -4.82 6.42
C VAL A 67 -6.87 -4.01 5.18
N LEU A 68 -7.81 -3.18 4.72
CA LEU A 68 -7.59 -2.10 3.75
C LEU A 68 -7.80 -0.77 4.47
N VAL A 69 -6.84 0.14 4.34
CA VAL A 69 -6.89 1.52 4.85
C VAL A 69 -7.09 2.49 3.71
#